data_AF-A0A534PP71-F1
#
_entry.id   AF-A0A534PP71-F1
#
_cell.length_a   1.000
_cell.length_b   1.000
_cell.length_c   1.000
_cell.angle_alpha   90.00
_cell.angle_beta   90.00
_cell.angle_gamma   90.00
#
_symmetry.space_group_name_H-M   'P 1'
#
loop_
_entity.id
_entity.type
_entity.pdbx_description
1 polymer ?
#
loop_
_entity_poly.entity_id
_entity_poly.type
_entity_poly.pdbx_seq_one_letter_code
_entity_poly.pdbx_strand_id
1 'polypeptide(L)'
;MPLVAAPIFWTSSRLSADSKLLAHSNEVLESLYSARAALRQSVIALHAFLRTSDEGILASYQASVKAAWREVWHFKELTADNPRQVASAPRLEQRMADLFRFQDELIARRRLGPERDTEARMASESKMDDTLRVVTGDPIDEERRLLELRLQGMQRSIRTMELTTAISFALLLLLEWIAYSRAVRVFPRSGTWRDHPGPAVPRR
;
A
#
# COMPACT_ATOMS: atom_id res chain seq x y z
N MET A 1 -14.38 27.70 -20.42
CA MET A 1 -13.32 26.67 -20.47
C MET A 1 -12.49 26.49 -19.19
N PRO A 2 -12.25 27.47 -18.28
CA PRO A 2 -11.43 27.22 -17.07
C PRO A 2 -12.14 26.43 -15.95
N LEU A 3 -13.48 26.48 -15.89
CA LEU A 3 -14.27 25.83 -14.82
C LEU A 3 -14.24 24.29 -14.84
N VAL A 4 -13.94 23.67 -15.98
CA VAL A 4 -13.91 22.20 -16.12
C VAL A 4 -12.49 21.64 -15.97
N ALA A 5 -11.46 22.44 -16.21
CA ALA A 5 -10.06 22.01 -16.12
C ALA A 5 -9.56 21.90 -14.66
N ALA A 6 -10.02 22.78 -13.77
CA ALA A 6 -9.59 22.78 -12.36
C ALA A 6 -9.99 21.51 -11.58
N PRO A 7 -11.23 20.97 -11.71
CA PRO A 7 -11.59 19.68 -11.09
C PRO A 7 -10.74 18.51 -11.61
N ILE A 8 -10.45 18.47 -12.92
CA ILE A 8 -9.68 17.39 -13.56
C ILE A 8 -8.21 17.42 -13.12
N PHE A 9 -7.61 18.61 -13.05
CA PHE A 9 -6.24 18.76 -12.58
C PHE A 9 -6.10 18.38 -11.10
N TRP A 10 -7.03 18.84 -10.26
CA TRP A 10 -7.04 18.54 -8.84
C TRP A 10 -7.22 17.03 -8.56
N THR A 11 -8.10 16.37 -9.30
CA THR A 11 -8.34 14.93 -9.18
C THR A 11 -7.15 14.10 -9.68
N SER A 12 -6.50 14.48 -10.78
CA SER A 12 -5.26 13.84 -11.26
C SER A 12 -4.12 13.95 -10.24
N SER A 13 -3.94 15.13 -9.63
CA SER A 13 -2.92 15.33 -8.60
C SER A 13 -3.16 14.50 -7.33
N ARG A 14 -4.43 14.31 -6.94
CA ARG A 14 -4.81 13.46 -5.80
C ARG A 14 -4.55 11.98 -6.07
N LEU A 15 -4.87 11.49 -7.27
CA LEU A 15 -4.64 10.08 -7.62
C LEU A 15 -3.14 9.73 -7.61
N SER A 16 -2.29 10.66 -8.07
CA SER A 16 -0.83 10.49 -8.03
C SER A 16 -0.29 10.47 -6.59
N ALA A 17 -0.82 11.33 -5.72
CA ALA A 17 -0.44 11.36 -4.31
C ALA A 17 -0.87 10.09 -3.56
N ASP A 18 -2.11 9.62 -3.77
CA ASP A 18 -2.63 8.37 -3.18
C ASP A 18 -1.80 7.15 -3.63
N SER A 19 -1.40 7.11 -4.91
CA SER A 19 -0.55 6.03 -5.44
C SER A 19 0.82 5.98 -4.78
N LYS A 20 1.45 7.14 -4.51
CA LYS A 20 2.74 7.22 -3.82
C LYS A 20 2.64 6.74 -2.36
N LEU A 21 1.55 7.10 -1.68
CA LEU A 21 1.29 6.65 -0.31
C LEU A 21 1.07 5.14 -0.23
N LEU A 22 0.37 4.55 -1.21
CA LEU A 22 0.22 3.09 -1.31
C LEU A 22 1.54 2.38 -1.57
N ALA A 23 2.36 2.90 -2.50
CA ALA A 23 3.69 2.35 -2.77
C ALA A 23 4.56 2.35 -1.51
N HIS A 24 4.58 3.46 -0.79
CA HIS A 24 5.31 3.57 0.47
C HIS A 24 4.80 2.61 1.55
N SER A 25 3.47 2.45 1.66
CA SER A 25 2.87 1.47 2.60
C SER A 25 3.32 0.03 2.29
N ASN A 26 3.42 -0.31 1.01
CA ASN A 26 3.88 -1.62 0.57
C ASN A 26 5.38 -1.82 0.86
N GLU A 27 6.20 -0.78 0.68
CA GLU A 27 7.62 -0.79 1.01
C GLU A 27 7.85 -1.03 2.52
N VAL A 28 7.05 -0.36 3.36
CA VAL A 28 7.05 -0.59 4.82
C VAL A 28 6.66 -2.03 5.14
N LEU A 29 5.59 -2.56 4.54
CA LEU A 29 5.18 -3.96 4.75
C LEU A 29 6.24 -4.95 4.28
N GLU A 30 6.90 -4.69 3.16
CA GLU A 30 7.97 -5.52 2.62
C GLU A 30 9.14 -5.61 3.60
N SER A 31 9.57 -4.48 4.17
CA SER A 31 10.64 -4.46 5.19
C SER A 31 10.26 -5.31 6.42
N LEU A 32 9.01 -5.22 6.90
CA LEU A 32 8.53 -6.02 8.02
C LEU A 32 8.43 -7.51 7.69
N TYR A 33 7.99 -7.87 6.49
CA TYR A 33 7.95 -9.28 6.06
C TYR A 33 9.35 -9.87 5.89
N SER A 34 10.29 -9.09 5.35
CA SER A 34 11.69 -9.48 5.21
C SER A 34 12.35 -9.66 6.59
N ALA A 35 12.09 -8.76 7.53
CA ALA A 35 12.52 -8.91 8.93
C ALA A 35 11.96 -10.21 9.55
N ARG A 36 10.66 -10.47 9.39
CA ARG A 36 10.02 -11.71 9.87
C ARG A 36 10.61 -12.97 9.25
N ALA A 37 10.90 -12.94 7.94
CA ALA A 37 11.52 -14.05 7.24
C ALA A 37 12.93 -14.34 7.78
N ALA A 38 13.74 -13.29 7.99
CA ALA A 38 15.07 -13.40 8.56
C ALA A 38 15.04 -13.92 10.01
N LEU A 39 14.12 -13.42 10.85
CA LEU A 39 13.92 -13.92 12.21
C LEU A 39 13.53 -15.40 12.21
N ARG A 40 12.61 -15.82 11.33
CA ARG A 40 12.25 -17.24 11.20
C ARG A 40 13.45 -18.10 10.76
N GLN A 41 14.26 -17.59 9.84
CA GLN A 41 15.46 -18.30 9.40
C GLN A 41 16.47 -18.48 10.55
N SER A 42 16.57 -17.51 11.47
CA SER A 42 17.41 -17.64 12.68
C SER A 42 16.94 -18.78 13.58
N VAL A 43 15.62 -18.91 13.79
CA VAL A 43 15.01 -19.98 14.60
C VAL A 43 15.25 -21.34 13.94
N ILE A 44 15.08 -21.44 12.62
CA ILE A 44 15.34 -22.68 11.87
C ILE A 44 16.81 -23.10 11.99
N ALA A 45 17.74 -22.16 11.79
CA ALA A 45 19.17 -22.42 11.91
C ALA A 45 19.54 -22.85 13.35
N LEU A 46 18.99 -22.16 14.35
CA LEU A 46 19.19 -22.52 15.75
C LEU A 46 18.65 -23.93 16.05
N HIS A 47 17.43 -24.26 15.62
CA HIS A 47 16.86 -25.60 15.82
C HIS A 47 17.72 -26.69 15.18
N ALA A 48 18.30 -26.41 14.01
CA ALA A 48 19.21 -27.33 13.36
C ALA A 48 20.50 -27.49 14.19
N PHE A 49 21.11 -26.38 14.66
CA PHE A 49 22.29 -26.41 15.53
C PHE A 49 22.03 -27.14 16.86
N LEU A 50 20.93 -26.86 17.56
CA LEU A 50 20.59 -27.52 18.82
C LEU A 50 20.44 -29.04 18.67
N ARG A 51 20.09 -29.50 17.46
CA ARG A 51 19.91 -30.92 17.14
C ARG A 51 21.21 -31.61 16.71
N THR A 52 21.97 -30.99 15.81
CA THR A 52 23.15 -31.61 15.20
C THR A 52 24.46 -31.25 15.90
N SER A 53 24.49 -30.14 16.63
CA SER A 53 25.70 -29.48 17.14
C SER A 53 26.71 -29.11 16.04
N ASP A 54 26.25 -28.99 14.79
CA ASP A 54 27.11 -28.60 13.67
C ASP A 54 27.38 -27.10 13.69
N GLU A 55 28.60 -26.71 14.05
CA GLU A 55 29.08 -25.33 14.09
C GLU A 55 28.96 -24.62 12.73
N GLY A 56 28.98 -25.34 11.61
CA GLY A 56 28.79 -24.76 10.27
C GLY A 56 27.44 -24.08 10.10
N ILE A 57 26.41 -24.53 10.82
CA ILE A 57 25.06 -23.95 10.81
C ILE A 57 25.04 -22.56 11.43
N LEU A 58 25.96 -22.25 12.36
CA LEU A 58 25.98 -20.95 13.03
C LEU A 58 26.31 -19.80 12.08
N ALA A 59 26.96 -20.07 10.94
CA ALA A 59 27.14 -19.06 9.90
C ALA A 59 25.79 -18.60 9.30
N SER A 60 24.87 -19.55 9.08
CA SER A 60 23.51 -19.26 8.59
C SER A 60 22.69 -18.52 9.65
N TYR A 61 22.81 -18.92 10.92
CA TYR A 61 22.23 -18.19 12.05
C TYR A 61 22.70 -16.73 12.09
N GLN A 62 24.02 -16.48 12.11
CA GLN A 62 24.55 -15.11 12.16
C GLN A 62 24.16 -14.28 10.93
N ALA A 63 24.12 -14.88 9.73
CA ALA A 63 23.65 -14.20 8.53
C ALA A 63 22.19 -13.76 8.65
N SER A 64 21.33 -14.62 9.20
CA SER A 64 19.91 -14.30 9.43
C SER A 64 19.71 -13.22 10.50
N VAL A 65 20.50 -13.22 11.57
CA VAL A 65 20.51 -12.15 12.59
C VAL A 65 20.86 -10.80 11.96
N LYS A 66 21.94 -10.74 11.17
CA LYS A 66 22.34 -9.52 10.46
C LYS A 66 21.28 -9.04 9.48
N ALA A 67 20.65 -9.96 8.75
CA ALA A 67 19.57 -9.63 7.83
C ALA A 67 18.37 -9.03 8.59
N ALA A 68 17.93 -9.65 9.68
CA ALA A 68 16.82 -9.14 10.48
C ALA A 68 17.06 -7.72 10.99
N TRP A 69 18.26 -7.43 11.52
CA TRP A 69 18.62 -6.09 11.97
C TRP A 69 18.60 -5.06 10.84
N ARG A 70 19.14 -5.41 9.67
CA ARG A 70 19.11 -4.55 8.49
C ARG A 70 17.68 -4.18 8.09
N GLU A 71 16.78 -5.16 8.03
CA GLU A 71 15.38 -4.91 7.64
C GLU A 71 14.63 -4.04 8.67
N VAL A 72 14.93 -4.18 9.96
CA VAL A 72 14.33 -3.33 11.00
C VAL A 72 14.89 -1.91 11.02
N TRP A 73 16.17 -1.73 10.72
CA TRP A 73 16.70 -0.38 10.50
C TRP A 73 16.10 0.26 9.26
N HIS A 74 15.93 -0.49 8.18
CA HIS A 74 15.24 0.00 6.98
C HIS A 74 13.79 0.40 7.28
N PHE A 75 13.04 -0.42 8.01
CA PHE A 75 11.71 -0.07 8.52
C PHE A 75 11.70 1.25 9.31
N LYS A 76 12.68 1.46 10.18
CA LYS A 76 12.81 2.68 10.97
C LYS A 76 13.09 3.91 10.11
N GLU A 77 13.91 3.78 9.08
CA GLU A 77 14.18 4.84 8.12
C GLU A 77 12.92 5.20 7.32
N LEU A 78 12.19 4.19 6.83
CA LEU A 78 10.94 4.38 6.08
C LEU A 78 9.85 5.04 6.92
N THR A 79 9.87 4.86 8.23
CA THR A 79 8.78 5.29 9.12
C THR A 79 9.11 6.52 9.95
N ALA A 80 10.26 7.17 9.69
CA ALA A 80 10.74 8.33 10.43
C ALA A 80 9.78 9.52 10.40
N ASP A 81 8.91 9.61 9.39
CA ASP A 81 7.90 10.65 9.23
C ASP A 81 6.54 10.31 9.86
N ASN A 82 6.38 9.10 10.42
CA ASN A 82 5.14 8.62 11.01
C ASN A 82 5.26 8.49 12.55
N PRO A 83 4.71 9.42 13.34
CA PRO A 83 4.87 9.45 14.80
C PRO A 83 4.42 8.17 15.51
N ARG A 84 3.41 7.49 14.97
CA ARG A 84 2.91 6.22 15.54
C ARG A 84 3.88 5.08 15.31
N GLN A 85 4.51 5.01 14.14
CA GLN A 85 5.47 3.96 13.81
C GLN A 85 6.85 4.22 14.43
N VAL A 86 7.24 5.49 14.58
CA VAL A 86 8.41 5.90 15.37
C VAL A 86 8.32 5.40 16.81
N ALA A 87 7.14 5.42 17.43
CA ALA A 87 6.93 4.90 18.79
C ALA A 87 6.99 3.36 18.89
N SER A 88 6.71 2.65 17.79
CA SER A 88 6.70 1.18 17.72
C SER A 88 8.07 0.58 17.39
N ALA A 89 8.91 1.30 16.63
CA ALA A 89 10.24 0.83 16.23
C ALA A 89 11.15 0.43 17.42
N PRO A 90 11.25 1.20 18.52
CA PRO A 90 12.06 0.81 19.69
C PRO A 90 11.57 -0.48 20.35
N ARG A 91 10.25 -0.72 20.36
CA ARG A 91 9.68 -1.96 20.91
C ARG A 91 10.06 -3.17 20.05
N LEU A 92 10.03 -3.00 18.73
CA LEU A 92 10.46 -4.04 17.80
C LEU A 92 11.96 -4.36 17.97
N GLU A 93 12.81 -3.33 18.01
CA GLU A 93 14.25 -3.47 18.25
C GLU A 93 14.53 -4.21 19.58
N GLN A 94 13.85 -3.81 20.66
CA GLN A 94 14.01 -4.44 21.97
C GLN A 94 13.59 -5.91 21.96
N ARG A 95 12.41 -6.23 21.41
CA ARG A 95 11.93 -7.63 21.34
C ARG A 95 12.86 -8.51 20.49
N MET A 96 13.45 -7.97 19.43
CA MET A 96 14.45 -8.68 18.64
C MET A 96 15.75 -8.91 19.41
N ALA A 97 16.24 -7.89 20.12
CA ALA A 97 17.43 -8.03 20.96
C ALA A 97 17.22 -9.10 22.06
N ASP A 98 16.03 -9.13 22.66
CA ASP A 98 15.65 -10.13 23.66
C ASP A 98 15.62 -11.55 23.07
N LEU A 99 15.04 -11.70 21.87
CA LEU A 99 15.02 -12.97 21.15
C LEU A 99 16.44 -13.46 20.84
N PHE A 100 17.27 -12.61 20.22
CA PHE A 100 18.63 -13.01 19.84
C PHE A 100 19.51 -13.33 21.04
N ARG A 101 19.39 -12.56 22.13
CA ARG A 101 20.06 -12.87 23.38
C ARG A 101 19.66 -14.24 23.92
N PHE A 102 18.37 -14.56 23.90
CA PHE A 102 17.89 -15.89 24.31
C PHE A 102 18.44 -17.00 23.41
N GLN A 103 18.50 -16.78 22.09
CA GLN A 103 19.09 -17.73 21.15
C GLN A 103 20.60 -17.93 21.38
N ASP A 104 21.34 -16.86 21.64
CA ASP A 104 22.77 -16.92 21.96
C ASP A 104 23.03 -17.67 23.28
N GLU A 105 22.17 -17.50 24.29
CA GLU A 105 22.22 -18.29 25.53
C GLU A 105 22.03 -19.79 25.27
N LEU A 106 21.09 -20.17 24.40
CA LEU A 106 20.87 -21.56 24.02
C LEU A 106 22.08 -22.15 23.27
N ILE A 107 22.70 -21.36 22.38
CA ILE A 107 23.94 -21.77 21.70
C ILE A 107 25.06 -22.00 22.71
N ALA A 108 25.25 -21.07 23.65
CA ALA A 108 26.27 -21.17 24.69
C ALA A 108 26.05 -22.40 25.58
N ARG A 109 24.81 -22.65 26.02
CA ARG A 109 24.45 -23.86 26.80
C ARG A 109 24.74 -25.12 26.01
N ARG A 110 24.35 -25.18 24.73
CA ARG A 110 24.57 -26.34 23.88
C ARG A 110 26.05 -26.66 23.68
N ARG A 111 26.92 -25.64 23.61
CA ARG A 111 28.37 -25.81 23.53
C ARG A 111 28.99 -26.40 24.81
N LEU A 112 28.39 -26.15 25.98
CA LEU A 112 28.81 -26.75 27.25
C LEU A 112 28.40 -28.22 27.39
N GLY A 113 27.41 -28.66 26.61
CA GLY A 113 26.96 -30.05 26.57
C GLY A 113 25.49 -30.17 26.13
N PRO A 114 25.03 -31.38 25.80
CA PRO A 114 23.65 -31.59 25.41
C PRO A 114 22.69 -31.38 26.60
N GLU A 115 21.64 -30.59 26.36
CA GLU A 115 20.49 -30.47 27.28
C GLU A 115 19.87 -31.85 27.49
N ARG A 116 19.97 -32.36 28.72
CA ARG A 116 19.41 -33.69 29.09
C ARG A 116 17.93 -33.62 29.43
N ASP A 117 17.44 -32.44 29.77
CA ASP A 117 16.05 -32.19 30.10
C ASP A 117 15.24 -31.91 28.83
N THR A 118 14.42 -32.88 28.44
CA THR A 118 13.54 -32.78 27.28
C THR A 118 12.42 -31.75 27.47
N GLU A 119 11.97 -31.52 28.71
CA GLU A 119 10.93 -30.54 29.02
C GLU A 119 11.47 -29.11 28.89
N ALA A 120 12.67 -28.86 29.44
CA ALA A 120 13.36 -27.57 29.27
C ALA A 120 13.60 -27.23 27.79
N ARG A 121 13.95 -28.24 26.99
CA ARG A 121 14.12 -28.07 25.53
C ARG A 121 12.81 -27.68 24.84
N MET A 122 11.73 -28.42 25.08
CA MET A 122 10.42 -28.11 24.49
C MET A 122 9.88 -26.75 24.93
N ALA A 123 10.08 -26.37 26.20
CA ALA A 123 9.70 -25.06 26.71
C ALA A 123 10.45 -23.93 26.00
N SER A 124 11.75 -24.14 25.72
CA SER A 124 12.57 -23.17 24.99
C SER A 124 12.14 -23.03 23.53
N GLU A 125 11.84 -24.13 22.85
CA GLU A 125 11.31 -24.13 21.47
C GLU A 125 9.96 -23.38 21.39
N SER A 126 9.03 -23.69 22.28
CA SER A 126 7.72 -23.01 22.37
C SER A 126 7.86 -21.51 22.62
N LYS A 127 8.75 -21.12 23.54
CA LYS A 127 9.00 -19.71 23.86
C LYS A 127 9.54 -18.93 22.67
N MET A 128 10.41 -19.52 21.83
CA MET A 128 10.91 -18.84 20.63
C MET A 128 9.82 -18.63 19.60
N ASP A 129 8.98 -19.63 19.36
CA ASP A 129 7.88 -19.53 18.39
C ASP A 129 6.86 -18.47 18.82
N ASP A 130 6.54 -18.40 20.12
CA ASP A 130 5.65 -17.37 20.66
C ASP A 130 6.28 -15.98 20.56
N THR A 131 7.56 -15.85 20.94
CA THR A 131 8.29 -14.59 20.83
C THR A 131 8.37 -14.11 19.37
N LEU A 132 8.62 -15.00 18.42
CA LEU A 132 8.64 -14.67 16.99
C LEU A 132 7.29 -14.12 16.50
N ARG A 133 6.18 -14.70 16.97
CA ARG A 133 4.83 -14.20 16.67
C ARG A 133 4.63 -12.80 17.23
N VAL A 134 5.00 -12.58 18.49
CA VAL A 134 4.84 -11.28 19.16
C VAL A 134 5.73 -10.19 18.55
N VAL A 135 6.98 -10.53 18.19
CA VAL A 135 7.91 -9.58 17.54
C VAL A 135 7.34 -9.07 16.22
N THR A 136 6.68 -9.94 15.46
CA THR A 136 6.33 -9.65 14.05
C THR A 136 4.85 -9.33 13.82
N GLY A 137 3.96 -9.70 14.74
CA GLY A 137 2.51 -9.49 14.60
C GLY A 137 2.10 -8.02 14.68
N ASP A 138 2.39 -7.36 15.81
CA ASP A 138 1.87 -6.02 16.10
C ASP A 138 2.17 -4.97 15.00
N PRO A 139 3.41 -4.86 14.45
CA PRO A 139 3.70 -3.86 13.43
C PRO A 139 3.05 -4.16 12.07
N ILE A 140 2.95 -5.45 11.71
CA ILE A 140 2.35 -5.88 10.44
C ILE A 140 0.85 -5.62 10.45
N ASP A 141 0.18 -5.94 11.56
CA ASP A 141 -1.27 -5.73 11.68
C ASP A 141 -1.63 -4.24 11.66
N GLU A 142 -0.82 -3.39 12.30
CA GLU A 142 -1.04 -1.93 12.25
C GLU A 142 -0.83 -1.36 10.84
N GLU A 143 0.21 -1.76 10.11
CA GLU A 143 0.42 -1.24 8.74
C GLU A 143 -0.65 -1.76 7.77
N ARG A 144 -1.11 -3.01 7.93
CA ARG A 144 -2.26 -3.53 7.18
C ARG A 144 -3.53 -2.72 7.45
N ARG A 145 -3.80 -2.41 8.72
CA ARG A 145 -4.94 -1.57 9.12
C ARG A 145 -4.86 -0.17 8.50
N LEU A 146 -3.67 0.43 8.46
CA LEU A 146 -3.45 1.72 7.82
C LEU A 146 -3.65 1.65 6.30
N LEU A 147 -3.16 0.60 5.65
CA LEU A 147 -3.34 0.36 4.22
C LEU A 147 -4.82 0.20 3.86
N GLU A 148 -5.59 -0.56 4.63
CA GLU A 148 -7.04 -0.72 4.42
C GLU A 148 -7.79 0.62 4.55
N LEU A 149 -7.44 1.44 5.55
CA LEU A 149 -8.02 2.78 5.70
C LEU A 149 -7.69 3.69 4.51
N ARG A 150 -6.45 3.63 4.00
CA ARG A 150 -6.02 4.38 2.81
C ARG A 150 -6.78 3.93 1.56
N LEU A 151 -6.96 2.61 1.37
CA LEU A 151 -7.74 2.05 0.26
C LEU A 151 -9.22 2.47 0.30
N GLN A 152 -9.84 2.46 1.48
CA GLN A 152 -11.22 2.94 1.66
C GLN A 152 -11.34 4.44 1.37
N GLY A 153 -10.36 5.25 1.80
CA GLY A 153 -10.27 6.67 1.46
C GLY A 153 -10.17 6.90 -0.04
N MET A 154 -9.32 6.13 -0.73
CA MET A 154 -9.15 6.20 -2.18
C MET A 154 -10.43 5.83 -2.93
N GLN A 155 -11.15 4.78 -2.51
CA GLN A 155 -12.44 4.40 -3.12
C GLN A 155 -13.50 5.50 -2.97
N ARG A 156 -13.55 6.19 -1.82
CA ARG A 156 -14.45 7.34 -1.63
C ARG A 156 -14.07 8.49 -2.54
N SER A 157 -12.77 8.78 -2.67
CA SER A 157 -12.25 9.80 -3.59
C SER A 157 -12.59 9.49 -5.05
N ILE A 158 -12.43 8.23 -5.49
CA ILE A 158 -12.82 7.77 -6.83
C ILE A 158 -14.33 7.96 -7.06
N ARG A 159 -15.18 7.57 -6.11
CA ARG A 159 -16.64 7.75 -6.25
C ARG A 159 -17.03 9.22 -6.36
N THR A 160 -16.39 10.11 -5.59
CA THR A 160 -16.61 11.56 -5.73
C THR A 160 -16.10 12.10 -7.07
N MET A 161 -15.02 11.53 -7.61
CA MET A 161 -14.46 11.87 -8.91
C MET A 161 -15.40 11.44 -10.06
N GLU A 162 -15.97 10.24 -9.99
CA GLU A 162 -16.97 9.76 -10.96
C GLU A 162 -18.19 10.68 -11.00
N LEU A 163 -18.73 11.04 -9.82
CA LEU A 163 -19.89 11.94 -9.72
C LEU A 163 -19.59 13.34 -10.26
N THR A 164 -18.46 13.94 -9.88
CA THR A 164 -18.08 15.29 -10.35
C THR A 164 -17.80 15.32 -11.85
N THR A 165 -17.19 14.26 -12.40
CA THR A 165 -16.98 14.09 -13.84
C THR A 165 -18.31 13.94 -14.57
N ALA A 166 -19.21 13.10 -14.07
CA ALA A 166 -20.55 12.89 -14.65
C ALA A 166 -21.37 14.19 -14.64
N ILE A 167 -21.35 14.96 -13.54
CA ILE A 167 -22.03 16.26 -13.44
C ILE A 167 -21.44 17.25 -14.44
N SER A 168 -20.11 17.32 -14.56
CA SER A 168 -19.44 18.22 -15.51
C SER A 168 -19.81 17.89 -16.96
N PHE A 169 -19.86 16.59 -17.31
CA PHE A 169 -20.26 16.13 -18.63
C PHE A 169 -21.73 16.43 -18.92
N ALA A 170 -22.63 16.17 -17.97
CA ALA A 170 -24.04 16.51 -18.09
C ALA A 170 -24.28 18.02 -18.28
N LEU A 171 -23.50 18.85 -17.60
CA LEU A 171 -23.59 20.30 -17.71
C LEU A 171 -23.14 20.82 -19.09
N LEU A 172 -22.11 20.20 -19.68
CA LEU A 172 -21.69 20.49 -21.06
C LEU A 172 -22.79 20.14 -22.07
N LEU A 173 -23.37 18.94 -21.97
CA LEU A 173 -24.48 18.51 -22.84
C LEU A 173 -25.70 19.42 -22.70
N LEU A 174 -26.02 19.86 -21.49
CA LEU A 174 -27.11 20.80 -21.22
C LEU A 174 -26.86 22.14 -21.93
N LEU A 175 -25.64 22.68 -21.84
CA LEU A 175 -25.29 23.95 -22.47
C LEU A 175 -25.35 23.87 -24.01
N GLU A 176 -24.86 22.77 -24.60
CA GLU A 176 -25.00 22.51 -26.04
C GLU A 176 -26.47 22.42 -26.45
N TRP A 177 -27.29 21.69 -25.69
CA TRP A 177 -28.72 21.56 -25.95
C TRP A 177 -29.44 22.92 -25.88
N ILE A 178 -29.13 23.75 -24.87
CA ILE A 178 -29.69 25.10 -24.75
C ILE A 178 -29.30 25.95 -25.96
N ALA A 179 -28.02 25.94 -26.36
CA ALA A 179 -27.52 26.68 -27.51
C ALA A 179 -28.20 26.24 -28.82
N TYR A 180 -28.31 24.93 -29.04
CA TYR A 180 -29.01 24.34 -30.18
C TYR A 180 -30.49 24.77 -30.22
N SER A 181 -31.18 24.69 -29.08
CA SER A 181 -32.60 25.08 -28.98
C SER A 181 -32.84 26.58 -29.25
N ARG A 182 -31.85 27.44 -28.95
CA ARG A 182 -31.91 28.86 -29.26
C ARG A 182 -31.63 29.11 -30.74
N ALA A 183 -30.64 28.44 -31.32
CA ALA A 183 -30.32 28.56 -32.75
C ALA A 183 -31.51 28.16 -33.65
N VAL A 184 -32.18 27.04 -33.33
CA VAL A 184 -33.37 26.59 -34.07
C VAL A 184 -34.55 27.57 -33.91
N ARG A 185 -34.71 28.21 -32.75
CA ARG A 185 -35.76 29.22 -32.52
C ARG A 185 -35.49 30.55 -33.22
N VAL A 186 -34.24 30.91 -33.45
CA VAL A 186 -33.84 32.22 -33.99
C VAL A 186 -33.75 32.23 -35.52
N PHE A 187 -33.65 31.09 -36.21
CA PHE A 187 -33.72 31.03 -37.67
C PHE A 187 -35.16 31.33 -38.15
N PRO A 188 -35.45 32.54 -38.68
CA PRO A 188 -36.74 32.81 -39.28
C PRO A 188 -36.78 32.07 -40.61
N ARG A 189 -37.92 31.44 -40.94
CA ARG A 189 -38.24 31.04 -42.31
C ARG A 189 -38.36 32.30 -43.18
N SER A 190 -37.25 32.94 -43.56
CA SER A 190 -37.27 34.00 -44.56
C SER A 190 -37.01 33.39 -45.94
N GLY A 191 -38.05 33.35 -46.76
CA GLY A 191 -37.89 33.09 -48.19
C GLY A 191 -39.08 32.41 -48.86
N THR A 192 -40.25 33.05 -48.83
CA THR A 192 -41.33 32.79 -49.77
C THR A 192 -40.80 32.94 -51.20
N TRP A 193 -40.73 31.86 -51.98
CA TRP A 193 -40.58 31.95 -53.44
C TRP A 193 -41.87 32.58 -53.99
N ARG A 194 -41.83 33.90 -54.21
CA ARG A 194 -42.94 34.68 -54.78
C ARG A 194 -42.88 34.57 -56.29
N ASP A 195 -44.03 34.32 -56.88
CA ASP A 195 -44.36 34.11 -58.29
C ASP A 195 -43.56 34.97 -59.30
N HIS A 196 -42.99 34.32 -60.32
CA HIS A 196 -42.57 34.99 -61.56
C HIS A 196 -43.71 34.89 -62.60
N PRO A 197 -44.25 36.01 -63.13
CA PRO A 197 -45.15 35.97 -64.30
C PRO A 197 -44.33 35.71 -65.57
N GLY A 198 -44.79 34.76 -66.40
CA GLY A 198 -44.03 34.19 -67.53
C GLY A 198 -43.93 35.06 -68.79
N PRO A 199 -43.33 34.56 -69.89
CA PRO A 199 -43.49 35.15 -71.21
C PRO A 199 -44.63 34.49 -72.00
N ALA A 200 -45.48 35.34 -72.59
CA ALA A 200 -46.60 34.97 -73.45
C ALA A 200 -46.15 34.27 -74.74
N VAL A 201 -46.78 33.15 -75.09
CA VAL A 201 -46.60 32.46 -76.37
C VAL A 201 -47.70 32.93 -77.34
N PRO A 202 -47.36 33.44 -78.55
CA PRO A 202 -48.35 33.85 -79.53
C PRO A 202 -48.97 32.62 -80.22
N ARG A 203 -50.30 32.61 -80.33
CA ARG A 203 -51.07 31.60 -81.08
C ARG A 203 -50.82 31.74 -82.58
N ARG A 204 -50.61 30.61 -83.26
CA ARG A 204 -50.85 30.45 -84.70
C ARG A 204 -52.12 29.64 -84.89
#